data_AF-A0A1E4T432-F1
#
_entry.id   AF-A0A1E4T432-F1
#
_cell.length_a   1.000
_cell.length_b   1.000
_cell.length_c   1.000
_cell.angle_alpha   90.00
_cell.angle_beta   90.00
_cell.angle_gamma   90.00
#
_symmetry.space_group_name_H-M   'P 1'
#
loop_
_entity.id
_entity.type
_entity.pdbx_description
1 polymer ?
#
loop_
_entity_poly.entity_id
_entity_poly.type
_entity_poly.pdbx_seq_one_letter_code
_entity_poly.pdbx_strand_id
1 'polypeptide(L)'
;PLKLVYKGKKSETFIIFVDSSEALESYKANPKTTPLTEVVSNFHIYKTITGQGAEGQLESASKLELADEFDDETVEKILPVILQEGTLQHAGIGGKKFSSKNDSNG
;
A
#
# COMPACT_ATOMS: atom_id res chain seq x y z
N PRO A 1 -10.68 5.68 5.66
CA PRO A 1 -9.60 5.43 4.67
C PRO A 1 -8.70 4.27 5.11
N LEU A 2 -8.55 3.28 4.24
CA LEU A 2 -7.60 2.19 4.40
C LEU A 2 -6.22 2.61 3.91
N LYS A 3 -5.18 2.11 4.59
CA LYS A 3 -3.79 2.29 4.18
C LYS A 3 -3.40 1.13 3.28
N LEU A 4 -3.04 1.40 2.04
CA LEU A 4 -2.41 0.43 1.16
C LEU A 4 -0.91 0.67 1.17
N VAL A 5 -0.15 -0.37 1.51
CA VAL A 5 1.30 -0.31 1.66
C VAL A 5 1.95 -1.15 0.58
N TYR A 6 2.87 -0.54 -0.14
CA TYR A 6 3.71 -1.18 -1.13
C TYR A 6 5.16 -1.11 -0.66
N LYS A 7 5.81 -2.27 -0.59
CA LYS A 7 7.21 -2.36 -0.23
C LYS A 7 8.04 -2.30 -1.52
N GLY A 8 8.78 -1.22 -1.69
CA GLY A 8 9.71 -1.03 -2.80
C GLY A 8 10.92 -1.96 -2.72
N LYS A 9 11.72 -1.95 -3.79
CA LYS A 9 12.93 -2.76 -3.95
C LYS A 9 14.05 -2.31 -3.01
N LYS A 10 14.20 -1.00 -2.78
CA LYS A 10 15.37 -0.43 -2.06
C LYS A 10 15.15 -0.17 -0.56
N SER A 11 14.12 -0.76 0.04
CA SER A 11 13.68 -0.56 1.44
C SER A 11 12.77 0.64 1.67
N GLU A 12 12.47 1.41 0.63
CA GLU A 12 11.43 2.43 0.69
C GLU A 12 10.06 1.77 0.73
N THR A 13 9.18 2.31 1.57
CA THR A 13 7.81 1.85 1.69
C THR A 13 6.90 2.96 1.22
N PHE A 14 6.15 2.67 0.16
CA PHE A 14 5.18 3.57 -0.42
C PHE A 14 3.80 3.28 0.15
N ILE A 15 3.04 4.34 0.44
CA ILE A 15 1.74 4.25 1.09
C ILE A 15 0.78 5.13 0.30
N ILE A 16 -0.36 4.55 -0.04
CA ILE A 16 -1.49 5.28 -0.60
C ILE A 16 -2.73 5.05 0.27
N PHE A 17 -3.61 6.04 0.27
CA PHE A 17 -4.87 5.96 1.00
C PHE A 17 -5.99 5.64 0.02
N VAL A 18 -6.73 4.57 0.31
CA VAL A 18 -7.91 4.17 -0.45
C VAL A 18 -9.15 4.33 0.42
N ASP A 19 -10.28 4.62 -0.20
CA ASP A 19 -11.52 4.86 0.53
C ASP A 19 -12.09 3.56 1.13
N SER A 20 -12.13 2.49 0.31
CA SER A 20 -12.66 1.17 0.71
C SER A 20 -11.91 0.02 0.05
N SER A 21 -11.88 -1.14 0.71
CA SER A 21 -11.34 -2.39 0.13
C SER A 21 -12.19 -2.86 -1.05
N GLU A 22 -13.49 -2.55 -1.02
CA GLU A 22 -14.44 -2.87 -2.08
C GLU A 22 -14.12 -2.11 -3.38
N ALA A 23 -13.65 -0.85 -3.24
CA ALA A 23 -13.19 -0.06 -4.37
C ALA A 23 -11.90 -0.64 -4.96
N LEU A 24 -10.97 -1.13 -4.12
CA LEU A 24 -9.77 -1.82 -4.55
C LEU A 24 -10.10 -3.13 -5.30
N GLU A 25 -11.01 -3.95 -4.76
CA GLU A 25 -11.43 -5.20 -5.39
C GLU A 25 -12.15 -4.96 -6.72
N SER A 26 -13.03 -3.96 -6.77
CA SER A 26 -13.71 -3.53 -8.00
C SER A 26 -12.72 -3.01 -9.03
N TYR A 27 -11.70 -2.27 -8.61
CA TYR A 27 -10.61 -1.82 -9.47
C TYR A 27 -9.76 -2.98 -10.00
N LYS A 28 -9.43 -3.98 -9.16
CA LYS A 28 -8.71 -5.18 -9.59
C LYS A 28 -9.53 -6.00 -10.59
N ALA A 29 -10.86 -6.04 -10.41
CA ALA A 29 -11.77 -6.71 -11.34
C ALA A 29 -11.93 -5.94 -12.66
N ASN A 30 -12.03 -4.61 -12.62
CA ASN A 30 -12.32 -3.75 -13.76
C ASN A 30 -11.44 -2.47 -13.77
N PRO A 31 -10.14 -2.59 -14.09
CA PRO A 31 -9.20 -1.46 -14.02
C PRO A 31 -9.44 -0.40 -15.09
N LYS A 32 -10.21 -0.71 -16.15
CA LYS A 32 -10.53 0.21 -17.26
C LYS A 32 -11.80 1.04 -17.07
N THR A 33 -12.68 0.67 -16.14
CA THR A 33 -13.99 1.31 -15.97
C THR A 33 -14.05 2.22 -14.75
N THR A 34 -13.28 1.89 -13.71
CA THR A 34 -13.32 2.62 -12.44
C THR A 34 -12.23 3.69 -12.45
N PRO A 35 -12.57 4.99 -12.40
CA PRO A 35 -11.57 6.03 -12.38
C PRO A 35 -10.80 5.95 -11.06
N LEU A 36 -9.46 6.03 -11.13
CA LEU A 36 -8.62 5.99 -9.93
C LEU A 36 -9.01 7.06 -8.91
N THR A 37 -9.56 8.19 -9.37
CA THR A 37 -10.07 9.29 -8.53
C THR A 37 -11.13 8.85 -7.52
N GLU A 38 -11.91 7.82 -7.83
CA GLU A 38 -12.97 7.30 -6.95
C GLU A 38 -12.47 6.20 -6.01
N VAL A 39 -11.29 5.64 -6.28
CA VAL A 39 -10.71 4.53 -5.51
C VAL A 39 -9.70 5.04 -4.48
N VAL A 40 -8.86 6.01 -4.87
CA VAL A 40 -7.89 6.63 -3.98
C VAL A 40 -8.44 7.92 -3.40
N SER A 41 -8.21 8.15 -2.10
CA SER A 41 -8.65 9.40 -1.47
C SER A 41 -7.87 10.60 -2.03
N ASN A 42 -6.57 10.42 -2.33
CA ASN A 42 -5.70 11.44 -2.93
C ASN A 42 -4.73 10.83 -3.98
N PHE A 43 -4.37 11.62 -5.00
CA PHE A 43 -3.33 11.31 -6.00
C PHE A 43 -1.90 11.52 -5.51
N HIS A 44 -1.68 11.46 -4.20
CA HIS A 44 -0.36 11.63 -3.62
C HIS A 44 0.16 10.27 -3.12
N ILE A 45 1.36 9.93 -3.57
CA ILE A 45 2.10 8.77 -3.06
C ILE A 45 2.91 9.25 -1.86
N TYR A 46 2.70 8.62 -0.72
CA TYR A 46 3.47 8.88 0.48
C TYR A 46 4.56 7.83 0.63
N LYS A 47 5.66 8.19 1.30
CA LYS A 47 6.72 7.29 1.72
C LYS A 47 6.95 7.39 3.22
N THR A 48 7.52 6.36 3.81
CA THR A 48 7.98 6.38 5.20
C THR A 48 9.44 6.86 5.25
N ILE A 49 9.71 8.04 5.82
CA ILE A 49 11.07 8.62 5.79
C ILE A 49 12.08 7.89 6.65
N THR A 50 11.73 7.57 7.89
CA THR A 50 12.53 6.80 8.84
C THR A 50 11.72 6.72 10.13
N GLY A 51 11.42 5.51 10.58
CA GLY A 51 10.69 5.26 11.81
C GLY A 51 10.17 3.84 11.81
N GLN A 52 10.84 2.96 12.57
CA GLN A 52 10.36 1.60 12.84
C GLN A 52 9.11 1.70 13.73
N GLY A 53 7.94 1.98 13.15
CA GLY A 53 6.71 2.13 13.90
C GLY A 53 5.49 2.33 13.00
N ALA A 54 4.35 1.81 13.45
CA ALA A 54 3.07 1.84 12.73
C ALA A 54 2.52 3.26 12.45
N GLU A 55 3.18 4.30 12.98
CA GLU A 55 2.81 5.72 12.90
C GLU A 55 4.02 6.61 12.55
N GLY A 56 5.00 6.09 11.79
CA GLY A 56 6.10 6.91 11.27
C GLY A 56 5.59 8.10 10.43
N GLN A 57 6.34 9.21 10.41
CA GLN A 57 5.99 10.36 9.58
C GLN A 57 5.92 9.92 8.10
N LEU A 58 4.77 10.19 7.51
CA LEU A 58 4.52 10.04 6.08
C LEU A 58 4.90 11.36 5.41
N GLU A 59 5.80 11.29 4.45
CA GLU A 59 6.07 12.43 3.57
C GLU A 59 5.69 12.06 2.14
N SER A 60 5.39 13.06 1.33
CA SER A 60 5.23 12.90 -0.11
C SER A 60 6.48 12.30 -0.74
N ALA A 61 6.34 11.23 -1.51
CA ALA A 61 7.45 10.66 -2.27
C ALA A 61 7.97 11.68 -3.30
N SER A 62 9.29 11.79 -3.43
CA SER A 62 9.89 12.65 -4.44
C SER A 62 9.87 11.98 -5.81
N LYS A 63 9.74 12.77 -6.89
CA LYS A 63 9.79 12.25 -8.28
C LYS A 63 11.05 11.41 -8.55
N LEU A 64 12.16 11.78 -7.92
CA LEU A 64 13.44 11.09 -8.06
C LEU A 64 13.39 9.67 -7.48
N GLU A 65 12.73 9.48 -6.35
CA GLU A 65 12.57 8.17 -5.71
C GLU A 65 11.56 7.30 -6.46
N LEU A 66 10.47 7.91 -6.94
CA LEU A 66 9.51 7.24 -7.80
C LEU A 66 10.16 6.71 -9.08
N ALA A 67 10.98 7.54 -9.74
CA ALA A 67 11.72 7.14 -10.93
C ALA A 67 12.75 6.04 -10.63
N ASP A 68 13.43 6.09 -9.49
CA ASP A 68 14.44 5.10 -9.10
C ASP A 68 13.82 3.72 -8.75
N GLU A 69 12.61 3.69 -8.19
CA GLU A 69 11.94 2.46 -7.77
C GLU A 69 11.00 1.86 -8.84
N PHE A 70 10.25 2.72 -9.53
CA PHE A 70 9.22 2.33 -10.50
C PHE A 70 9.64 2.56 -11.97
N ASP A 71 10.82 3.12 -12.24
CA ASP A 71 11.27 3.53 -13.58
C ASP A 71 10.36 4.57 -14.26
N ASP A 72 9.45 5.19 -13.47
CA ASP A 72 8.48 6.18 -13.92
C ASP A 72 8.45 7.33 -12.90
N GLU A 73 8.35 8.57 -13.39
CA GLU A 73 8.16 9.76 -12.55
C GLU A 73 6.68 10.17 -12.42
N THR A 74 5.80 9.50 -13.16
CA THR A 74 4.39 9.88 -13.30
C THR A 74 3.53 9.15 -12.28
N VAL A 75 3.00 9.89 -11.31
CA VAL A 75 2.15 9.36 -10.24
C VAL A 75 0.96 8.56 -10.78
N GLU A 76 0.34 9.01 -11.87
CA GLU A 76 -0.81 8.36 -12.51
C GLU A 76 -0.51 6.95 -13.04
N LYS A 77 0.74 6.69 -13.43
CA LYS A 77 1.18 5.35 -13.86
C LYS A 77 1.61 4.46 -12.70
N ILE A 78 2.10 5.05 -11.62
CA ILE A 78 2.60 4.32 -10.47
C ILE A 78 1.44 3.88 -9.56
N LEU A 79 0.41 4.71 -9.43
CA LEU A 79 -0.84 4.41 -8.71
C LEU A 79 -1.43 3.03 -9.05
N PRO A 80 -1.69 2.67 -10.32
CA PRO A 80 -2.25 1.36 -10.67
C PRO A 80 -1.31 0.21 -10.31
N VAL A 81 0.02 0.39 -10.42
CA VAL A 81 1.02 -0.62 -10.02
C VAL A 81 0.93 -0.86 -8.51
N ILE A 82 0.91 0.21 -7.72
CA ILE A 82 0.75 0.13 -6.27
C ILE A 82 -0.61 -0.47 -5.89
N LEU A 83 -1.70 -0.18 -6.61
CA LEU A 83 -3.01 -0.78 -6.35
C LEU A 83 -3.03 -2.29 -6.64
N GLN A 84 -2.31 -2.74 -7.66
CA GLN A 84 -2.21 -4.15 -8.03
C GLN A 84 -1.33 -4.93 -7.05
N GLU A 85 -0.13 -4.42 -6.78
CA GLU A 85 0.92 -5.09 -5.99
C GLU A 85 0.88 -4.75 -4.49
N GLY A 86 0.20 -3.67 -4.13
CA GLY A 86 0.11 -3.17 -2.76
C GLY A 86 -0.70 -4.08 -1.85
N THR A 87 -0.35 -4.06 -0.57
CA THR A 87 -0.99 -4.83 0.49
C THR A 87 -1.78 -3.91 1.41
N LEU A 88 -3.06 -4.22 1.65
CA LEU A 88 -3.88 -3.44 2.58
C LEU A 88 -3.36 -3.65 4.02
N GLN A 89 -2.87 -2.58 4.62
CA GLN A 89 -2.52 -2.54 6.04
C GLN A 89 -3.79 -2.19 6.82
N HIS A 90 -4.57 -3.22 7.14
CA HIS A 90 -5.65 -3.08 8.12
C HIS A 90 -5.02 -2.77 9.49
N ALA A 91 -5.29 -1.57 10.01
CA ALA A 91 -4.97 -1.22 11.39
C ALA A 91 -5.84 -2.05 12.34
N GLY A 92 -5.36 -3.26 12.66
CA GLY A 92 -5.98 -4.20 13.59
C GLY A 92 -6.79 -5.30 12.90
N ILE A 93 -6.16 -6.45 12.67
CA ILE A 93 -6.63 -7.81 13.00
C ILE A 93 -5.51 -8.77 12.59
N GLY A 94 -5.05 -9.58 13.55
CA GLY A 94 -3.97 -10.51 13.38
C GLY A 94 -4.23 -11.54 12.27
N GLY A 95 -3.35 -11.52 11.25
CA GLY A 95 -2.96 -12.73 10.54
C GLY A 95 -2.21 -13.64 11.50
N LYS A 96 -2.95 -14.33 12.38
CA LYS A 96 -2.44 -15.32 13.31
C LYS A 96 -1.73 -16.42 12.51
N LYS A 97 -0.40 -16.39 12.48
CA LYS A 97 0.42 -17.57 12.18
C LYS A 97 1.34 -17.89 13.36
N PHE A 98 0.84 -17.77 14.59
CA PHE A 98 1.29 -18.66 15.65
C PHE A 98 0.54 -19.97 15.46
N SER A 99 1.10 -20.86 14.65
CA SER A 99 0.78 -22.29 14.71
C SER A 99 1.22 -22.75 16.10
N SER A 100 0.35 -22.64 17.11
CA SER A 100 0.55 -23.28 18.40
C SER A 100 0.37 -24.79 18.22
N LYS A 101 1.37 -25.44 17.62
CA LYS A 101 1.57 -26.87 17.80
C LYS A 101 2.53 -27.03 18.97
N ASN A 102 1.98 -26.95 20.17
CA ASN A 102 2.53 -27.70 21.29
C ASN A 102 1.37 -28.15 22.18
N ASP A 103 0.57 -29.06 21.63
CA ASP A 103 -0.25 -29.98 22.38
C ASP A 103 0.72 -30.92 23.11
N SER A 104 0.75 -30.87 24.45
CA SER A 104 1.42 -31.88 25.26
C SER A 104 0.61 -32.03 26.54
N ASN A 105 -0.35 -32.96 26.47
CA ASN A 105 -0.91 -33.59 27.65
C ASN A 105 0.22 -34.29 28.42
N GLY A 106 0.42 -33.88 29.67
CA GLY A 106 1.30 -34.50 30.66
C GLY A 106 0.83 -34.13 32.04
#